data_AF-A0A166WJL7-F1
#
_entry.id   AF-A0A166WJL7-F1
#
_cell.length_a   1.000
_cell.length_b   1.000
_cell.length_c   1.000
_cell.angle_alpha   90.00
_cell.angle_beta   90.00
_cell.angle_gamma   90.00
#
_symmetry.space_group_name_H-M   'P 1'
#
loop_
_entity.id
_entity.type
_entity.pdbx_description
1 polymer ?
#
loop_
_entity_poly.entity_id
_entity_poly.type
_entity_poly.pdbx_seq_one_letter_code
_entity_poly.pdbx_strand_id
1 'polypeptide(L)'
;DPFILDNIKAAHFDNFLSILYPYTYGVYTANTVEDWTAILHLADEWSFQSIRALAITHLLPIATDVEKIILGRQYAIDEWLGDAYLAVCMRDQSLTKEEGRRMQVDDIIEISAIRHQF
;
A
#
# COMPACT_ATOMS: atom_id res chain seq x y z
N ASP A 1 6.54 2.68 33.71
CA ASP A 1 7.03 3.44 32.56
C ASP A 1 6.18 3.13 31.33
N PRO A 2 5.68 4.15 30.60
CA PRO A 2 4.90 3.95 29.39
C PRO A 2 5.79 3.55 28.19
N PHE A 3 5.24 2.76 27.27
CA PHE A 3 5.86 2.48 25.97
C PHE A 3 5.38 3.51 24.95
N ILE A 4 6.31 4.21 24.30
CA ILE A 4 6.00 5.29 23.34
C ILE A 4 6.07 4.75 21.93
N LEU A 5 5.01 4.97 21.16
CA LEU A 5 4.91 4.65 19.74
C LEU A 5 5.23 5.90 18.92
N ASP A 6 6.50 6.07 18.58
CA ASP A 6 6.95 7.20 17.77
C ASP A 6 6.45 7.06 16.32
N ASN A 7 6.11 8.19 15.69
CA ASN A 7 5.66 8.29 14.29
C ASN A 7 4.36 7.54 13.94
N ILE A 8 3.59 7.09 14.93
CA ILE A 8 2.27 6.46 14.71
C ILE A 8 1.17 7.44 15.12
N LYS A 9 0.31 7.83 14.17
CA LYS A 9 -0.89 8.62 14.47
C LYS A 9 -1.83 7.78 15.33
N ALA A 10 -2.44 8.36 16.36
CA ALA A 10 -3.41 7.66 17.22
C ALA A 10 -4.51 6.94 16.41
N ALA A 11 -5.06 7.61 15.38
CA ALA A 11 -6.08 7.03 14.51
C ALA A 11 -5.61 5.77 13.75
N HIS A 12 -4.33 5.70 13.36
CA HIS A 12 -3.77 4.52 12.69
C HIS A 12 -3.67 3.33 13.65
N PHE A 13 -3.25 3.60 14.89
CA PHE A 13 -3.20 2.57 15.93
C PHE A 13 -4.61 2.10 16.32
N ASP A 14 -5.57 3.00 16.45
CA ASP A 14 -6.98 2.67 16.71
C ASP A 14 -7.56 1.77 15.61
N ASN A 15 -7.27 2.08 14.33
CA ASN A 15 -7.67 1.23 13.21
C ASN A 15 -7.04 -0.17 13.30
N PHE A 16 -5.77 -0.29 13.65
CA PHE A 16 -5.11 -1.58 13.84
C PHE A 16 -5.71 -2.36 15.03
N LEU A 17 -5.97 -1.69 16.15
CA LEU A 17 -6.62 -2.29 17.31
C LEU A 17 -8.05 -2.75 17.00
N SER A 18 -8.77 -2.06 16.11
CA SER A 18 -10.11 -2.46 15.70
C SER A 18 -10.14 -3.84 14.99
N ILE A 19 -9.01 -4.25 14.38
CA ILE A 19 -8.87 -5.56 13.75
C ILE A 19 -8.62 -6.64 14.80
N LEU A 20 -7.80 -6.34 15.81
CA LEU A 20 -7.48 -7.27 16.91
C LEU A 20 -8.64 -7.43 17.89
N TYR A 21 -9.37 -6.35 18.13
CA TYR A 21 -10.44 -6.26 19.12
C TYR A 21 -11.73 -5.73 18.46
N PRO A 22 -12.29 -6.46 17.49
CA PRO A 22 -13.48 -6.00 16.78
C PRO A 22 -14.69 -6.04 17.69
N TYR A 23 -15.49 -4.97 17.67
CA TYR A 23 -16.82 -4.98 18.28
C TYR A 23 -17.75 -5.96 17.54
N THR A 24 -17.63 -6.01 16.21
CA THR A 24 -18.33 -6.97 15.34
C THR A 24 -17.34 -7.52 14.33
N TYR A 25 -17.20 -8.84 14.27
CA TYR A 25 -16.29 -9.50 13.31
C TYR A 25 -16.65 -9.16 11.86
N GLY A 26 -15.63 -8.84 11.06
CA GLY A 26 -15.78 -8.51 9.64
C GLY A 26 -16.23 -7.07 9.35
N VAL A 27 -16.46 -6.24 10.37
CA VAL A 27 -16.73 -4.81 10.21
C VAL A 27 -15.48 -4.04 10.58
N TYR A 28 -14.92 -3.29 9.63
CA TYR A 28 -13.70 -2.52 9.81
C TYR A 28 -13.99 -1.01 9.78
N THR A 29 -13.29 -0.24 10.60
CA THR A 29 -13.36 1.23 10.58
C THR A 29 -12.49 1.83 9.47
N ALA A 30 -11.49 1.08 9.00
CA ALA A 30 -10.62 1.46 7.90
C ALA A 30 -11.36 1.40 6.55
N ASN A 31 -11.36 2.52 5.83
CA ASN A 31 -12.10 2.64 4.56
C ASN A 31 -11.27 3.26 3.44
N THR A 32 -10.10 3.84 3.75
CA THR A 32 -9.27 4.54 2.78
C THR A 32 -7.95 3.81 2.52
N VAL A 33 -7.27 4.18 1.43
CA VAL A 33 -5.90 3.72 1.15
C VAL A 33 -4.97 4.11 2.29
N GLU A 34 -5.11 5.30 2.88
CA GLU A 34 -4.31 5.75 4.03
C GLU A 34 -4.52 4.83 5.25
N ASP A 35 -5.78 4.53 5.59
CA ASP A 35 -6.10 3.66 6.73
C ASP A 35 -5.49 2.27 6.57
N TRP A 36 -5.71 1.62 5.42
CA TRP A 36 -5.23 0.26 5.18
C TRP A 36 -3.72 0.21 4.99
N THR A 37 -3.09 1.27 4.45
CA THR A 37 -1.63 1.38 4.40
C THR A 37 -1.04 1.49 5.79
N ALA A 38 -1.68 2.23 6.69
CA ALA A 38 -1.22 2.34 8.08
C ALA A 38 -1.36 1.01 8.83
N ILE A 39 -2.46 0.29 8.63
CA ILE A 39 -2.64 -1.08 9.15
C ILE A 39 -1.56 -2.01 8.61
N LEU A 40 -1.30 -1.96 7.29
CA LEU A 40 -0.26 -2.76 6.64
C LEU A 40 1.11 -2.47 7.26
N HIS A 41 1.44 -1.19 7.46
CA HIS A 41 2.69 -0.76 8.07
C HIS A 41 2.91 -1.38 9.45
N LEU A 42 1.94 -1.23 10.35
CA LEU A 42 2.01 -1.77 11.71
C LEU A 42 2.02 -3.31 11.72
N ALA A 43 1.25 -3.93 10.83
CA ALA A 43 1.22 -5.38 10.71
C ALA A 43 2.56 -5.96 10.24
N ASP A 44 3.23 -5.29 9.30
CA ASP A 44 4.54 -5.67 8.79
C ASP A 44 5.62 -5.46 9.87
N GLU A 45 5.66 -4.27 10.47
CA GLU A 45 6.63 -3.90 11.51
C GLU A 45 6.55 -4.84 12.72
N TRP A 46 5.34 -5.19 13.16
CA TRP A 46 5.12 -6.05 14.32
C TRP A 46 4.92 -7.54 13.95
N SER A 47 5.16 -7.91 12.69
CA SER A 47 5.11 -9.30 12.20
C SER A 47 3.75 -10.02 12.34
N PHE A 48 2.64 -9.28 12.29
CA PHE A 48 1.28 -9.82 12.23
C PHE A 48 0.91 -10.27 10.81
N GLN A 49 1.39 -11.44 10.39
CA GLN A 49 1.25 -11.94 9.02
C GLN A 49 -0.21 -12.05 8.53
N SER A 50 -1.14 -12.48 9.39
CA SER A 50 -2.56 -12.56 9.02
C SER A 50 -3.19 -11.19 8.77
N ILE A 51 -2.79 -10.17 9.54
CA ILE A 51 -3.29 -8.80 9.38
C ILE A 51 -2.63 -8.15 8.16
N ARG A 52 -1.35 -8.43 7.92
CA ARG A 52 -0.65 -8.03 6.69
C ARG A 52 -1.41 -8.54 5.46
N ALA A 53 -1.74 -9.83 5.41
CA ALA A 53 -2.52 -10.42 4.31
C ALA A 53 -3.93 -9.81 4.17
N LEU A 54 -4.59 -9.50 5.29
CA LEU A 54 -5.88 -8.81 5.30
C LEU A 54 -5.75 -7.41 4.67
N ALA A 55 -4.77 -6.61 5.10
CA ALA A 55 -4.57 -5.26 4.59
C ALA A 55 -4.25 -5.26 3.08
N ILE A 56 -3.41 -6.21 2.62
CA ILE A 56 -3.13 -6.41 1.19
C ILE A 56 -4.43 -6.70 0.42
N THR A 57 -5.26 -7.62 0.92
CA THR A 57 -6.56 -7.94 0.29
C THR A 57 -7.47 -6.72 0.16
N HIS A 58 -7.52 -5.86 1.18
CA HIS A 58 -8.36 -4.67 1.18
C HIS A 58 -7.78 -3.50 0.37
N LEU A 59 -6.46 -3.38 0.27
CA LEU A 59 -5.79 -2.35 -0.54
C LEU A 59 -5.90 -2.62 -2.04
N LEU A 60 -5.78 -3.87 -2.46
CA LEU A 60 -5.76 -4.27 -3.87
C LEU A 60 -6.89 -3.63 -4.72
N PRO A 61 -8.17 -3.62 -4.30
CA PRO A 61 -9.25 -3.04 -5.10
C PRO A 61 -9.35 -1.51 -5.05
N ILE A 62 -8.73 -0.85 -4.07
CA ILE A 62 -8.90 0.60 -3.84
C ILE A 62 -7.65 1.43 -4.16
N ALA A 63 -6.47 0.82 -4.14
CA ALA A 63 -5.21 1.48 -4.46
C ALA A 63 -5.10 1.73 -5.98
N THR A 64 -4.60 2.91 -6.34
CA THR A 64 -4.21 3.22 -7.72
C THR A 64 -3.01 2.37 -8.15
N ASP A 65 -2.77 2.22 -9.45
CA ASP A 65 -1.65 1.41 -9.94
C ASP A 65 -0.29 1.98 -9.49
N VAL A 66 -0.18 3.30 -9.38
CA VAL A 66 1.03 3.94 -8.82
C VAL A 66 1.19 3.60 -7.32
N GLU A 67 0.11 3.65 -6.54
CA GLU A 67 0.16 3.24 -5.14
C GLU A 67 0.50 1.76 -4.98
N LYS A 68 -0.01 0.90 -5.86
CA LYS A 68 0.36 -0.53 -5.87
C LYS A 68 1.85 -0.74 -6.12
N ILE A 69 2.46 0.04 -7.01
CA ILE A 69 3.92 -0.02 -7.22
C ILE A 69 4.67 0.42 -5.97
N ILE A 70 4.31 1.57 -5.40
CA ILE A 70 4.97 2.13 -4.21
C ILE A 70 4.86 1.16 -3.03
N LEU A 71 3.64 0.69 -2.73
CA LEU A 71 3.37 -0.23 -1.62
C LEU A 71 3.98 -1.61 -1.89
N GLY A 72 3.92 -2.08 -3.14
CA GLY A 72 4.51 -3.35 -3.54
C GLY A 72 6.03 -3.37 -3.35
N ARG A 73 6.72 -2.26 -3.66
CA ARG A 73 8.15 -2.11 -3.38
C ARG A 73 8.43 -1.97 -1.89
N GLN A 74 7.66 -1.15 -1.17
CA GLN A 74 7.89 -0.88 0.24
C GLN A 74 7.70 -2.11 1.13
N TYR A 75 6.70 -2.94 0.83
CA TYR A 75 6.31 -4.09 1.66
C TYR A 75 6.59 -5.44 1.00
N ALA A 76 7.36 -5.48 -0.09
CA ALA A 76 7.66 -6.70 -0.86
C ALA A 76 6.39 -7.50 -1.26
N ILE A 77 5.49 -6.83 -1.99
CA ILE A 77 4.27 -7.43 -2.58
C ILE A 77 4.48 -7.53 -4.10
N ASP A 78 5.36 -8.45 -4.51
CA ASP A 78 5.80 -8.56 -5.92
C ASP A 78 4.65 -8.88 -6.89
N GLU A 79 3.61 -9.55 -6.40
CA GLU A 79 2.40 -9.94 -7.14
C GLU A 79 1.66 -8.74 -7.76
N TRP A 80 1.82 -7.53 -7.19
CA TRP A 80 1.17 -6.33 -7.70
C TRP A 80 1.94 -5.63 -8.80
N LEU A 81 3.27 -5.81 -8.84
CA LEU A 81 4.16 -4.93 -9.61
C LEU A 81 3.95 -5.08 -11.11
N GLY A 82 3.89 -6.32 -11.61
CA GLY A 82 3.75 -6.59 -13.05
C GLY A 82 2.50 -5.96 -13.66
N ASP A 83 1.33 -6.25 -13.07
CA ASP A 83 0.04 -5.72 -13.53
C ASP A 83 -0.03 -4.20 -13.37
N ALA A 84 0.52 -3.66 -12.28
CA ALA A 84 0.53 -2.21 -12.06
C ALA A 84 1.44 -1.46 -13.04
N TYR A 85 2.62 -1.99 -13.39
CA TYR A 85 3.48 -1.40 -14.42
C TYR A 85 2.77 -1.38 -15.77
N LEU A 86 2.15 -2.49 -16.17
CA LEU A 86 1.38 -2.57 -17.40
C LEU A 86 0.24 -1.55 -17.42
N ALA A 87 -0.54 -1.45 -16.34
CA ALA A 87 -1.64 -0.49 -16.25
C ALA A 87 -1.15 0.96 -16.38
N VAL A 88 -0.03 1.32 -15.73
CA VAL A 88 0.57 2.66 -15.85
C VAL A 88 1.12 2.91 -17.26
N CYS A 89 1.62 1.89 -17.96
CA CYS A 89 2.10 2.03 -19.33
C CYS A 89 0.94 2.23 -20.32
N MET A 90 -0.14 1.48 -20.14
CA MET A 90 -1.29 1.43 -21.05
C MET A 90 -2.23 2.64 -20.92
N ARG A 91 -2.15 3.40 -19.82
CA ARG A 91 -2.96 4.62 -19.68
C ARG A 91 -2.45 5.73 -20.60
N ASP A 92 -3.37 6.52 -21.16
CA ASP A 92 -3.05 7.63 -22.07
C ASP A 92 -2.10 8.65 -21.43
N GLN A 93 -2.33 8.96 -20.16
CA GLN A 93 -1.55 9.94 -19.42
C GLN A 93 -0.16 9.42 -19.03
N SER A 94 0.88 10.21 -19.30
CA SER A 94 2.23 9.93 -18.78
C SER A 94 2.29 10.03 -17.26
N LEU A 95 3.31 9.42 -16.64
CA LEU A 95 3.64 9.70 -15.23
C LEU A 95 3.70 11.21 -14.97
N THR A 96 2.97 11.63 -13.94
CA THR A 96 3.04 12.99 -13.43
C THR A 96 4.32 13.14 -12.60
N LYS A 97 4.75 14.39 -12.41
CA LYS A 97 5.92 14.68 -11.54
C LYS A 97 5.68 14.23 -10.10
N GLU A 98 4.44 14.25 -9.63
CA GLU A 98 4.10 13.87 -8.27
C GLU A 98 4.16 12.35 -8.07
N GLU A 99 3.61 11.59 -9.02
CA GLU A 99 3.76 10.13 -9.03
C GLU A 99 5.25 9.75 -9.11
N GLY A 100 5.99 10.34 -10.04
CA GLY A 100 7.42 10.04 -10.22
C GLY A 100 8.29 10.37 -9.00
N ARG A 101 7.93 11.36 -8.19
CA ARG A 101 8.67 11.68 -6.94
C ARG A 101 8.46 10.64 -5.85
N ARG A 102 7.34 9.91 -5.89
CA ARG A 102 6.99 8.89 -4.89
C ARG A 102 7.53 7.50 -5.26
N MET A 103 7.92 7.30 -6.52
CA MET A 103 8.41 6.03 -7.04
C MET A 103 9.93 5.92 -6.95
N GLN A 104 10.45 4.70 -6.96
CA GLN A 104 11.89 4.49 -7.09
C GLN A 104 12.34 4.72 -8.54
N VAL A 105 13.61 5.06 -8.73
CA VAL A 105 14.16 5.31 -10.08
C VAL A 105 14.00 4.09 -10.99
N ASP A 106 14.21 2.89 -10.44
CA ASP A 106 14.09 1.63 -11.18
C ASP A 106 12.66 1.40 -11.69
N ASP A 107 11.64 1.75 -10.90
CA ASP A 107 10.23 1.67 -11.32
C ASP A 107 9.94 2.58 -12.53
N ILE A 108 10.53 3.78 -12.53
CA ILE A 108 10.36 4.75 -13.61
C ILE A 108 11.05 4.27 -14.89
N ILE A 109 12.24 3.68 -14.75
CA ILE A 109 12.99 3.10 -15.87
C ILE A 109 12.20 1.94 -16.47
N GLU A 110 11.66 1.04 -15.65
CA GLU A 110 10.88 -0.11 -16.11
C GLU A 110 9.62 0.33 -16.88
N ILE A 111 8.85 1.26 -16.33
CA ILE A 111 7.68 1.85 -17.01
C ILE A 111 8.07 2.48 -18.35
N SER A 112 9.18 3.23 -18.37
CA SER A 112 9.66 3.85 -19.59
C SER A 112 10.04 2.80 -20.64
N ALA A 113 10.73 1.73 -20.23
CA ALA A 113 11.14 0.65 -21.12
C ALA A 113 9.94 -0.08 -21.72
N ILE A 114 8.95 -0.45 -20.90
CA ILE A 114 7.71 -1.10 -21.35
C ILE A 114 6.96 -0.21 -22.34
N ARG A 115 6.80 1.08 -22.05
CA ARG A 115 6.05 2.01 -22.91
C ARG A 115 6.68 2.24 -24.28
N HIS A 116 8.00 2.06 -24.44
CA HIS A 116 8.68 2.16 -25.74
C HIS A 116 8.55 0.88 -26.60
N GLN A 117 8.05 -0.23 -26.03
CA GLN A 117 7.83 -1.46 -26.77
C GLN A 117 6.45 -1.52 -27.47
N PHE A 118 5.59 -0.54 -27.18
CA PHE A 118 4.28 -0.33 -27.80
C PHE A 118 4.32 0.90 -28.71
#